data_AF-A0A480Y2Z2-F1
#
_entry.id   AF-A0A480Y2Z2-F1
#
_cell.length_a   1.000
_cell.length_b   1.000
_cell.length_c   1.000
_cell.angle_alpha   90.00
_cell.angle_beta   90.00
_cell.angle_gamma   90.00
#
_symmetry.space_group_name_H-M   'P 1'
#
loop_
_entity.id
_entity.type
_entity.pdbx_description
1 polymer ?
#
loop_
_entity_poly.entity_id
_entity_poly.type
_entity_poly.pdbx_seq_one_letter_code
_entity_poly.pdbx_strand_id
1 'polypeptide(L)'
;MKVLYEEYVLAFAELLFFTVGDDKTVKQWKMDGPSYGEDEEPLHTILGKTVYTGIDHHWKEAIFATCGQQVDIWDEQRTNPICSMTWGFDSISSVKFNPIETFLLGSCASDRNIVLYDMRQATPLKKVILDMRTNTIGWNPMEAFIFTAANEDYNLYTFDMRALDTPVMVHMDHVSAVLDVDYSPTGKEFVSASFDKSIRIFPVDKSRSREVYHTKRMQHVICVKWTSDSKYIMCGSDEMNIRLWKANASEKLGVLTSREKAATDYNQRLKEKFQHHPHIKRISRHRHLPKSIYSQIQEQRIMKEARRRKELNRIKHSKPGSVRIVSEKKKHIVAVVK
;
A
#
# COMPACT_ATOMS: atom_id res chain seq x y z
N MET A 1 9.33 -13.36 -11.30
CA MET A 1 10.42 -12.57 -10.69
C MET A 1 9.86 -11.22 -10.24
N LYS A 2 9.38 -11.12 -8.99
CA LYS A 2 9.02 -9.82 -8.39
C LYS A 2 10.32 -9.20 -7.87
N VAL A 3 10.93 -8.31 -8.64
CA VAL A 3 12.01 -7.47 -8.13
C VAL A 3 11.33 -6.34 -7.34
N LEU A 4 11.23 -6.50 -6.02
CA LEU A 4 10.77 -5.44 -5.14
C LEU A 4 11.95 -4.49 -4.91
N TYR A 5 11.97 -3.39 -5.65
CA TYR A 5 12.80 -2.23 -5.31
C TYR A 5 12.17 -1.55 -4.09
N GLU A 6 12.81 -1.67 -2.94
CA GLU A 6 12.56 -0.80 -1.79
C GLU A 6 13.75 0.15 -1.65
N GLU A 7 13.64 1.32 -2.28
CA GLU A 7 14.45 2.47 -1.91
C GLU A 7 13.92 3.01 -0.58
N TYR A 8 14.38 2.42 0.53
CA TYR A 8 14.37 3.12 1.81
C TYR A 8 15.79 3.54 2.15
N VAL A 9 15.90 4.84 2.41
CA VAL A 9 17.05 5.64 2.83
C VAL A 9 18.15 4.83 3.54
N LEU A 10 19.32 4.80 2.90
CA LEU A 10 20.66 4.65 3.45
C LEU A 10 20.75 4.79 4.98
N ALA A 11 20.87 3.66 5.66
CA ALA A 11 21.48 3.60 6.99
C ALA A 11 21.99 2.19 7.29
N PHE A 12 22.98 1.70 6.55
CA PHE A 12 24.13 0.95 7.06
C PHE A 12 25.14 0.76 5.92
N ALA A 13 26.41 0.58 6.27
CA ALA A 13 27.59 1.05 5.55
C ALA A 13 28.02 0.23 4.30
N GLU A 14 27.14 -0.53 3.67
CA GLU A 14 27.41 -1.21 2.40
C GLU A 14 26.15 -1.17 1.53
N LEU A 15 26.27 -0.71 0.29
CA LEU A 15 25.15 -0.64 -0.65
C LEU A 15 24.77 -2.07 -1.09
N LEU A 16 23.96 -2.76 -0.29
CA LEU A 16 23.54 -4.14 -0.53
C LEU A 16 22.04 -4.18 -0.82
N PHE A 17 21.60 -5.12 -1.66
CA PHE A 17 20.19 -5.39 -1.88
C PHE A 17 19.90 -6.89 -1.82
N PHE A 18 18.69 -7.22 -1.36
CA PHE A 18 18.25 -8.60 -1.23
C PHE A 18 17.18 -8.90 -2.25
N THR A 19 17.26 -10.08 -2.86
CA THR A 19 16.24 -10.59 -3.77
C THR A 19 15.70 -11.90 -3.25
N VAL A 20 14.41 -12.05 -3.41
CA VAL A 20 13.69 -13.26 -3.05
C VAL A 20 13.07 -13.87 -4.30
N GLY A 21 13.20 -15.19 -4.43
CA GLY A 21 12.72 -15.94 -5.58
C GLY A 21 11.84 -17.14 -5.24
N ASP A 22 11.13 -17.61 -6.26
CA ASP A 22 10.36 -18.87 -6.22
C ASP A 22 11.28 -20.10 -6.11
N ASP A 23 12.59 -19.90 -6.30
CA ASP A 23 13.66 -20.90 -6.15
C ASP A 23 14.01 -21.20 -4.68
N LYS A 24 13.23 -20.66 -3.73
CA LYS A 24 13.43 -20.79 -2.27
C LYS A 24 14.73 -20.18 -1.79
N THR A 25 15.33 -19.29 -2.56
CA THR A 25 16.57 -18.61 -2.17
C THR A 25 16.31 -17.16 -1.79
N VAL A 26 17.08 -16.71 -0.81
CA VAL A 26 17.30 -15.28 -0.55
C VAL A 26 18.73 -15.00 -0.97
N LYS A 27 18.91 -14.12 -1.95
CA LYS A 27 20.23 -13.73 -2.46
C LYS A 27 20.54 -12.31 -2.07
N GLN A 28 21.76 -12.09 -1.60
CA GLN A 28 22.33 -10.80 -1.25
C GLN A 28 23.28 -10.36 -2.36
N TRP A 29 23.11 -9.13 -2.80
CA TRP A 29 23.84 -8.54 -3.92
C TRP A 29 24.48 -7.23 -3.50
N LYS A 30 25.54 -6.85 -4.21
CA LYS A 30 26.14 -5.53 -4.12
C LYS A 30 25.47 -4.61 -5.14
N MET A 31 25.19 -3.36 -4.77
CA MET A 31 24.64 -2.37 -5.69
C MET A 31 25.66 -1.85 -6.70
N ASP A 32 26.95 -1.94 -6.39
CA ASP A 32 27.99 -1.58 -7.35
C ASP A 32 27.91 -2.57 -8.50
N GLY A 33 27.50 -2.07 -9.68
CA GLY A 33 27.40 -2.90 -10.87
C GLY A 33 28.75 -3.56 -11.20
N PRO A 34 28.73 -4.76 -11.81
CA PRO A 34 29.95 -5.47 -12.15
C PRO A 34 30.82 -4.64 -13.10
N SER A 35 32.13 -4.79 -12.97
CA SER A 35 33.06 -4.27 -13.97
C SER A 35 32.73 -4.89 -15.33
N TYR A 36 32.90 -4.13 -16.42
CA TYR A 36 32.52 -4.58 -17.76
C TYR A 36 33.16 -5.94 -18.11
N GLY A 37 32.34 -6.98 -18.26
CA GLY A 37 32.78 -8.33 -18.63
C GLY A 37 32.86 -9.35 -17.49
N GLU A 38 32.55 -8.97 -16.25
CA GLU A 38 32.39 -9.91 -15.14
C GLU A 38 30.92 -10.30 -14.96
N ASP A 39 30.66 -11.59 -14.73
CA ASP A 39 29.33 -12.08 -14.37
C ASP A 39 29.02 -11.66 -12.93
N GLU A 40 27.80 -11.18 -12.71
CA GLU A 40 27.34 -10.73 -11.38
C GLU A 40 26.98 -11.95 -10.53
N GLU A 41 27.80 -12.24 -9.53
CA GLU A 41 27.55 -13.31 -8.56
C GLU A 41 26.96 -12.76 -7.24
N PRO A 42 25.99 -13.46 -6.62
CA PRO A 42 25.48 -13.04 -5.32
C PRO A 42 26.55 -13.22 -4.24
N LEU A 43 26.72 -12.20 -3.39
CA LEU A 43 27.66 -12.23 -2.27
C LEU A 43 27.32 -13.35 -1.28
N HIS A 44 26.04 -13.49 -0.98
CA HIS A 44 25.53 -14.51 -0.09
C HIS A 44 24.23 -15.09 -0.63
N THR A 45 24.05 -16.40 -0.50
CA THR A 45 22.82 -17.09 -0.87
C THR A 45 22.35 -17.92 0.32
N ILE A 46 21.18 -17.58 0.85
CA ILE A 46 20.50 -18.30 1.92
C ILE A 46 19.47 -19.23 1.27
N LEU A 47 19.57 -20.52 1.57
CA LEU A 47 18.67 -21.56 1.07
C LEU A 47 17.55 -21.82 2.07
N GLY A 48 16.33 -21.48 1.69
CA GLY A 48 15.12 -21.71 2.46
C GLY A 48 14.53 -23.10 2.26
N LYS A 49 13.75 -23.56 3.24
CA LYS A 49 12.95 -24.80 3.11
C LYS A 49 11.70 -24.59 2.27
N THR A 50 11.10 -23.41 2.37
CA THR A 50 9.85 -23.01 1.72
C THR A 50 10.09 -21.92 0.68
N VAL A 51 9.12 -21.74 -0.20
CA VAL A 51 9.10 -20.60 -1.13
C VAL A 51 8.84 -19.32 -0.36
N TYR A 52 9.54 -18.26 -0.72
CA TYR A 52 9.36 -16.93 -0.16
C TYR A 52 8.67 -16.03 -1.19
N THR A 53 7.67 -15.29 -0.74
CA THR A 53 6.78 -14.45 -1.56
C THR A 53 7.13 -12.96 -1.47
N GLY A 54 7.89 -12.57 -0.46
CA GLY A 54 8.26 -11.19 -0.20
C GLY A 54 9.28 -11.06 0.93
N ILE A 55 9.86 -9.87 1.02
CA ILE A 55 10.89 -9.48 1.97
C ILE A 55 10.66 -8.02 2.37
N ASP A 56 11.08 -7.68 3.59
CA ASP A 56 11.24 -6.30 4.02
C ASP A 56 12.37 -6.19 5.06
N HIS A 57 12.99 -5.02 5.14
CA HIS A 57 14.11 -4.75 6.03
C HIS A 57 13.69 -3.97 7.27
N HIS A 58 14.36 -4.26 8.39
CA HIS A 58 14.25 -3.44 9.58
C HIS A 58 14.95 -2.09 9.35
N TRP A 59 14.37 -1.02 9.88
CA TRP A 59 14.80 0.35 9.56
C TRP A 59 16.10 0.80 10.25
N LYS A 60 16.57 0.07 11.27
CA LYS A 60 17.72 0.49 12.11
C LYS A 60 18.78 -0.60 12.31
N GLU A 61 18.40 -1.85 12.18
CA GLU A 61 19.24 -3.01 12.51
C GLU A 61 19.37 -3.84 11.24
N ALA A 62 20.47 -4.58 11.11
CA ALA A 62 20.74 -5.49 9.99
C ALA A 62 19.90 -6.78 10.08
N ILE A 63 18.59 -6.60 10.22
CA ILE A 63 17.57 -7.64 10.36
C ILE A 63 16.59 -7.48 9.21
N PHE A 64 16.16 -8.60 8.64
CA PHE A 64 15.10 -8.59 7.63
C PHE A 64 14.07 -9.67 7.92
N ALA A 65 12.86 -9.46 7.43
CA ALA A 65 11.77 -10.42 7.53
C ALA A 65 11.42 -10.92 6.14
N THR A 66 11.30 -12.24 6.01
CA THR A 66 10.80 -12.88 4.79
C THR A 66 9.42 -13.45 5.05
N CYS A 67 8.56 -13.38 4.04
CA CYS A 67 7.28 -14.06 4.05
C CYS A 67 7.25 -15.24 3.09
N GLY A 68 6.54 -16.29 3.48
CA GLY A 68 6.27 -17.47 2.67
C GLY A 68 5.10 -18.23 3.26
N GLN A 69 5.35 -19.44 3.75
CA GLN A 69 4.38 -20.16 4.58
C GLN A 69 4.29 -19.60 6.01
N GLN A 70 5.35 -18.94 6.47
CA GLN A 70 5.46 -18.32 7.78
C GLN A 70 6.23 -17.00 7.64
N VAL A 71 6.24 -16.19 8.71
CA VAL A 71 7.13 -15.03 8.79
C VAL A 71 8.41 -15.47 9.47
N ASP A 72 9.51 -15.47 8.71
CA ASP A 72 10.84 -15.76 9.24
C ASP A 72 11.62 -14.46 9.38
N ILE A 73 12.25 -14.28 10.52
CA ILE A 73 13.14 -13.16 10.86
C ILE A 73 14.58 -13.63 10.72
N TRP A 74 15.40 -12.84 10.04
CA TRP A 74 16.78 -13.15 9.73
C TRP A 74 17.71 -12.05 10.20
N ASP A 75 18.91 -12.44 10.58
CA ASP A 75 20.06 -11.55 10.72
C ASP A 75 20.84 -11.64 9.42
N GLU A 76 21.35 -10.53 8.89
CA GLU A 76 22.09 -10.50 7.62
C GLU A 76 23.33 -11.41 7.64
N GLN A 77 23.92 -11.62 8.82
CA GLN A 77 25.12 -12.45 8.99
C GLN A 77 24.80 -13.96 9.13
N ARG A 78 23.53 -14.34 9.32
CA ARG A 78 23.13 -15.71 9.67
C ARG A 78 22.42 -16.40 8.50
N THR A 79 22.78 -17.67 8.30
CA THR A 79 22.12 -18.55 7.33
C THR A 79 20.85 -19.22 7.85
N ASN A 80 20.58 -19.13 9.15
CA ASN A 80 19.38 -19.67 9.80
C ASN A 80 18.53 -18.52 10.36
N PRO A 81 17.19 -18.64 10.33
CA PRO A 81 16.33 -17.60 10.87
C PRO A 81 16.50 -17.51 12.39
N ILE A 82 16.45 -16.29 12.92
CA ILE A 82 16.45 -16.00 14.36
C ILE A 82 15.15 -16.52 14.98
N CYS A 83 14.03 -16.24 14.31
CA CYS A 83 12.70 -16.56 14.79
C CYS A 83 11.77 -16.85 13.61
N SER A 84 10.91 -17.84 13.78
CA SER A 84 9.86 -18.21 12.83
C SER A 84 8.51 -18.09 13.51
N MET A 85 7.65 -17.19 13.03
CA MET A 85 6.34 -16.93 13.60
C MET A 85 5.23 -17.48 12.71
N THR A 86 4.34 -18.26 13.30
CA THR A 86 3.17 -18.84 12.63
C THR A 86 1.91 -18.61 13.46
N TRP A 87 0.81 -18.21 12.80
CA TRP A 87 -0.53 -18.21 13.40
C TRP A 87 -1.35 -19.43 12.92
N GLY A 88 -1.05 -19.96 11.74
CA GLY A 88 -1.80 -21.04 11.10
C GLY A 88 -1.14 -21.49 9.80
N PHE A 89 -1.89 -22.22 8.96
CA PHE A 89 -1.40 -22.80 7.69
C PHE A 89 -1.68 -21.90 6.48
N ASP A 90 -1.56 -20.58 6.64
CA ASP A 90 -1.91 -19.63 5.60
C ASP A 90 -0.63 -19.17 4.86
N SER A 91 -0.68 -19.08 3.54
CA SER A 91 0.41 -18.46 2.78
C SER A 91 0.39 -16.94 2.95
N ILE A 92 1.53 -16.36 3.27
CA ILE A 92 1.69 -14.92 3.49
C ILE A 92 2.11 -14.29 2.17
N SER A 93 1.41 -13.25 1.73
CA SER A 93 1.64 -12.58 0.45
C SER A 93 2.64 -11.43 0.53
N SER A 94 2.64 -10.70 1.65
CA SER A 94 3.53 -9.56 1.89
C SER A 94 3.78 -9.33 3.37
N VAL A 95 4.95 -8.79 3.69
CA VAL A 95 5.34 -8.34 5.02
C VAL A 95 5.90 -6.93 4.91
N LYS A 96 5.54 -6.08 5.88
CA LYS A 96 6.09 -4.72 6.03
C LYS A 96 6.37 -4.37 7.49
N PHE A 97 7.58 -3.89 7.75
CA PHE A 97 8.01 -3.28 9.00
C PHE A 97 7.43 -1.89 9.15
N ASN A 98 7.17 -1.55 10.40
CA ASN A 98 6.78 -0.20 10.76
C ASN A 98 8.03 0.70 10.83
N PRO A 99 8.05 1.84 10.12
CA PRO A 99 9.19 2.76 10.11
C PRO A 99 9.49 3.43 11.47
N ILE A 100 8.47 3.65 12.30
CA ILE A 100 8.63 4.35 13.58
C ILE A 100 8.89 3.35 14.71
N GLU A 101 7.96 2.42 14.89
CA GLU A 101 8.08 1.35 15.88
C GLU A 101 8.70 0.13 15.22
N THR A 102 10.02 0.15 15.10
CA THR A 102 10.77 -0.75 14.21
C THR A 102 10.61 -2.24 14.52
N PHE A 103 10.28 -2.58 15.78
CA PHE A 103 9.99 -3.96 16.20
C PHE A 103 8.58 -4.46 15.83
N LEU A 104 7.72 -3.63 15.23
CA LEU A 104 6.41 -4.05 14.76
C LEU A 104 6.44 -4.35 13.27
N LEU A 105 5.78 -5.42 12.88
CA LEU A 105 5.57 -5.77 11.48
C LEU A 105 4.11 -6.19 11.23
N GLY A 106 3.64 -5.92 10.02
CA GLY A 106 2.36 -6.36 9.51
C GLY A 106 2.56 -7.34 8.36
N SER A 107 1.79 -8.41 8.34
CA SER A 107 1.74 -9.34 7.21
C SER A 107 0.33 -9.45 6.64
N CYS A 108 0.24 -9.54 5.32
CA CYS A 108 -0.97 -9.96 4.62
C CYS A 108 -0.92 -11.45 4.33
N ALA A 109 -1.97 -12.20 4.66
CA ALA A 109 -2.12 -13.58 4.23
C ALA A 109 -3.10 -13.69 3.05
N SER A 110 -2.95 -14.76 2.25
CA SER A 110 -3.87 -15.14 1.18
C SER A 110 -5.31 -15.24 1.67
N ASP A 111 -5.48 -15.67 2.92
CA ASP A 111 -6.75 -16.04 3.53
C ASP A 111 -7.50 -14.84 4.12
N ARG A 112 -7.31 -13.66 3.51
CA ARG A 112 -7.96 -12.38 3.87
C ARG A 112 -7.56 -11.84 5.24
N ASN A 113 -6.50 -12.40 5.79
CA ASN A 113 -6.03 -12.08 7.11
C ASN A 113 -4.96 -10.99 7.03
N ILE A 114 -5.06 -10.00 7.90
CA ILE A 114 -3.97 -9.11 8.27
C ILE A 114 -3.51 -9.55 9.65
N VAL A 115 -2.23 -9.90 9.79
CA VAL A 115 -1.64 -10.32 11.07
C VAL A 115 -0.57 -9.31 11.46
N LEU A 116 -0.57 -8.88 12.72
CA LEU A 116 0.45 -8.02 13.30
C LEU A 116 1.37 -8.86 14.19
N TYR A 117 2.67 -8.62 14.12
CA TYR A 117 3.67 -9.27 14.96
C TYR A 117 4.52 -8.23 15.66
N ASP A 118 5.06 -8.65 16.80
CA ASP A 118 6.05 -7.91 17.57
C ASP A 118 7.31 -8.77 17.63
N MET A 119 8.42 -8.27 17.11
CA MET A 119 9.71 -8.97 17.08
C MET A 119 10.21 -9.35 18.48
N ARG A 120 9.78 -8.61 19.51
CA ARG A 120 10.17 -8.85 20.91
C ARG A 120 9.44 -10.05 21.51
N GLN A 121 8.34 -10.46 20.90
CA GLN A 121 7.54 -11.61 21.33
C GLN A 121 7.62 -12.71 20.27
N ALA A 122 7.81 -13.95 20.70
CA ALA A 122 7.80 -15.08 19.76
C ALA A 122 6.39 -15.39 19.21
N THR A 123 5.35 -14.80 19.80
CA THR A 123 3.96 -14.99 19.40
C THR A 123 3.46 -13.77 18.62
N PRO A 124 2.67 -13.99 17.55
CA PRO A 124 1.98 -12.89 16.87
C PRO A 124 1.00 -12.14 17.80
N LEU A 125 0.75 -10.86 17.51
CA LEU A 125 -0.03 -9.96 18.37
C LEU A 125 -1.54 -10.05 18.14
N LYS A 126 -1.99 -9.77 16.91
CA LYS A 126 -3.42 -9.66 16.57
C LYS A 126 -3.65 -10.05 15.12
N LYS A 127 -4.86 -10.53 14.83
CA LYS A 127 -5.30 -10.92 13.48
C LYS A 127 -6.65 -10.28 13.14
N VAL A 128 -6.77 -9.72 11.93
CA VAL A 128 -8.00 -9.14 11.38
C VAL A 128 -8.37 -9.90 10.13
N ILE A 129 -9.63 -10.32 10.04
CA ILE A 129 -10.18 -11.05 8.89
C ILE A 129 -11.12 -10.12 8.14
N LEU A 130 -10.78 -9.83 6.88
CA LEU A 130 -11.61 -9.03 5.98
C LEU A 130 -12.48 -9.90 5.07
N ASP A 131 -13.42 -9.27 4.35
CA ASP A 131 -14.32 -9.98 3.42
C ASP A 131 -13.57 -10.56 2.21
N MET A 132 -12.62 -9.79 1.65
CA MET A 132 -11.73 -10.16 0.55
C MET A 132 -10.24 -10.01 0.91
N ARG A 133 -9.36 -10.60 0.09
CA ARG A 133 -7.93 -10.70 0.41
C ARG A 133 -7.21 -9.36 0.34
N THR A 134 -6.23 -9.20 1.23
CA THR A 134 -5.34 -8.04 1.21
C THR A 134 -4.06 -8.40 0.50
N ASN A 135 -3.66 -7.55 -0.45
CA ASN A 135 -2.47 -7.79 -1.24
C ASN A 135 -1.23 -7.26 -0.51
N THR A 136 -1.33 -6.04 0.00
CA THR A 136 -0.22 -5.30 0.64
C THR A 136 -0.73 -4.39 1.75
N ILE A 137 0.20 -4.03 2.64
CA ILE A 137 0.03 -3.04 3.69
C ILE A 137 1.10 -1.96 3.49
N GLY A 138 0.78 -0.70 3.80
CA GLY A 138 1.75 0.37 3.99
C GLY A 138 1.55 1.02 5.35
N TRP A 139 2.64 1.20 6.10
CA TRP A 139 2.63 1.92 7.38
C TRP A 139 2.75 3.42 7.17
N ASN A 140 2.10 4.22 8.02
CA ASN A 140 2.30 5.65 8.01
C ASN A 140 3.67 5.99 8.64
N PRO A 141 4.60 6.66 7.92
CA PRO A 141 5.92 7.01 8.44
C PRO A 141 5.93 8.10 9.51
N MET A 142 4.81 8.80 9.72
CA MET A 142 4.67 9.83 10.77
C MET A 142 3.80 9.37 11.96
N GLU A 143 2.91 8.41 11.75
CA GLU A 143 2.00 7.91 12.78
C GLU A 143 2.16 6.40 12.94
N ALA A 144 2.90 5.98 13.98
CA ALA A 144 3.33 4.60 14.14
C ALA A 144 2.19 3.56 14.17
N PHE A 145 1.02 3.92 14.68
CA PHE A 145 -0.09 2.97 14.86
C PHE A 145 -1.05 2.93 13.66
N ILE A 146 -0.85 3.77 12.63
CA ILE A 146 -1.71 3.82 11.45
C ILE A 146 -1.06 3.08 10.29
N PHE A 147 -1.83 2.20 9.66
CA PHE A 147 -1.44 1.56 8.40
C PHE A 147 -2.63 1.50 7.45
N THR A 148 -2.35 1.44 6.15
CA THR A 148 -3.36 1.26 5.11
C THR A 148 -3.15 -0.07 4.42
N ALA A 149 -4.22 -0.87 4.32
CA ALA A 149 -4.25 -2.13 3.61
C ALA A 149 -4.89 -1.97 2.23
N ALA A 150 -4.22 -2.46 1.20
CA ALA A 150 -4.73 -2.59 -0.16
C ALA A 150 -5.49 -3.91 -0.31
N ASN A 151 -6.76 -3.83 -0.69
CA ASN A 151 -7.64 -5.00 -0.78
C ASN A 151 -8.09 -5.24 -2.24
N GLU A 152 -8.46 -6.48 -2.52
CA GLU A 152 -9.11 -6.87 -3.77
C GLU A 152 -10.52 -6.32 -3.96
N ASP A 153 -11.17 -5.89 -2.88
CA ASP A 153 -12.46 -5.18 -2.86
C ASP A 153 -12.48 -3.81 -3.57
N TYR A 154 -11.42 -3.48 -4.31
CA TYR A 154 -11.17 -2.18 -4.95
C TYR A 154 -10.96 -1.03 -3.97
N ASN A 155 -11.14 -1.28 -2.68
CA ASN A 155 -11.03 -0.29 -1.64
C ASN A 155 -9.69 -0.42 -0.92
N LEU A 156 -9.31 0.66 -0.26
CA LEU A 156 -8.24 0.63 0.73
C LEU A 156 -8.80 0.94 2.11
N TYR A 157 -8.23 0.27 3.11
CA TYR A 157 -8.68 0.38 4.49
C TYR A 157 -7.55 0.93 5.34
N THR A 158 -7.73 2.13 5.89
CA THR A 158 -6.79 2.68 6.89
C THR A 158 -7.24 2.22 8.27
N PHE A 159 -6.35 1.55 8.98
CA PHE A 159 -6.55 0.98 10.31
C PHE A 159 -5.69 1.67 11.35
N ASP A 160 -6.19 1.67 12.59
CA ASP A 160 -5.39 1.87 13.78
C ASP A 160 -5.10 0.50 14.40
N MET A 161 -3.83 0.15 14.58
CA MET A 161 -3.39 -1.13 15.15
C MET A 161 -4.00 -1.41 16.55
N ARG A 162 -4.34 -0.35 17.28
CA ARG A 162 -4.91 -0.45 18.64
C ARG A 162 -6.37 -0.87 18.57
N ALA A 163 -7.11 -0.36 17.59
CA ALA A 163 -8.56 -0.53 17.41
C ALA A 163 -8.89 -1.09 16.02
N LEU A 164 -8.74 -2.40 15.85
CA LEU A 164 -8.93 -3.09 14.57
C LEU A 164 -10.38 -3.45 14.23
N ASP A 165 -11.32 -3.27 15.18
CA ASP A 165 -12.74 -3.57 14.99
C ASP A 165 -13.42 -2.65 13.96
N THR A 166 -12.81 -1.51 13.67
CA THR A 166 -13.30 -0.54 12.69
C THR A 166 -12.12 0.09 11.95
N PRO A 167 -12.17 0.21 10.61
CA PRO A 167 -11.20 1.03 9.91
C PRO A 167 -11.46 2.50 10.24
N VAL A 168 -10.39 3.27 10.38
CA VAL A 168 -10.43 4.72 10.55
C VAL A 168 -11.04 5.37 9.31
N MET A 169 -10.59 4.96 8.13
CA MET A 169 -11.05 5.47 6.84
C MET A 169 -11.16 4.34 5.81
N VAL A 170 -12.12 4.46 4.89
CA VAL A 170 -12.23 3.60 3.72
C VAL A 170 -12.09 4.47 2.48
N HIS A 171 -11.09 4.16 1.67
CA HIS A 171 -10.77 4.88 0.44
C HIS A 171 -11.39 4.16 -0.75
N MET A 172 -12.30 4.85 -1.42
CA MET A 172 -13.18 4.27 -2.44
C MET A 172 -13.07 5.07 -3.73
N ASP A 173 -12.23 4.64 -4.66
CA ASP A 173 -12.21 5.19 -6.03
C ASP A 173 -11.70 4.22 -7.08
N HIS A 174 -10.97 3.15 -6.71
CA HIS A 174 -10.56 2.14 -7.67
C HIS A 174 -11.72 1.30 -8.17
N VAL A 175 -11.48 0.74 -9.34
CA VAL A 175 -12.47 -0.05 -10.08
C VAL A 175 -12.10 -1.53 -10.07
N SER A 176 -10.82 -1.85 -9.92
CA SER A 176 -10.32 -3.21 -9.81
C SER A 176 -9.45 -3.35 -8.57
N ALA A 177 -8.94 -4.58 -8.34
CA ALA A 177 -8.17 -4.92 -7.15
C ALA A 177 -7.00 -3.94 -6.95
N VAL A 178 -6.78 -3.52 -5.72
CA VAL A 178 -5.63 -2.67 -5.37
C VAL A 178 -4.47 -3.60 -5.04
N LEU A 179 -3.37 -3.48 -5.78
CA LEU A 179 -2.23 -4.37 -5.68
C LEU A 179 -1.19 -3.87 -4.69
N ASP A 180 -0.91 -2.57 -4.70
CA ASP A 180 0.15 -1.98 -3.88
C ASP A 180 -0.26 -0.64 -3.28
N VAL A 181 0.35 -0.32 -2.14
CA VAL A 181 0.18 0.93 -1.42
C VAL A 181 1.52 1.39 -0.85
N ASP A 182 1.76 2.70 -0.96
CA ASP A 182 2.91 3.30 -0.32
C ASP A 182 2.61 4.70 0.21
N TYR A 183 3.19 5.04 1.34
CA TYR A 183 2.97 6.32 2.00
C TYR A 183 3.96 7.36 1.51
N SER A 184 3.50 8.61 1.42
CA SER A 184 4.43 9.74 1.35
C SER A 184 5.27 9.77 2.62
N PRO A 185 6.58 10.10 2.54
CA PRO A 185 7.41 10.36 3.71
C PRO A 185 6.83 11.42 4.66
N THR A 186 5.94 12.29 4.15
CA THR A 186 5.23 13.28 4.95
C THR A 186 4.09 12.71 5.81
N GLY A 187 3.67 11.46 5.56
CA GLY A 187 2.57 10.78 6.26
C GLY A 187 1.16 11.32 5.98
N LYS A 188 1.01 12.35 5.14
CA LYS A 188 -0.29 13.03 4.87
C LYS A 188 -1.05 12.46 3.69
N GLU A 189 -0.32 11.89 2.75
CA GLU A 189 -0.86 11.29 1.53
C GLU A 189 -0.23 9.91 1.34
N PHE A 190 -0.94 9.04 0.62
CA PHE A 190 -0.43 7.76 0.16
C PHE A 190 -0.82 7.54 -1.30
N VAL A 191 -0.05 6.73 -2.00
CA VAL A 191 -0.32 6.31 -3.36
C VAL A 191 -0.76 4.86 -3.35
N SER A 192 -1.62 4.54 -4.30
CA SER A 192 -2.08 3.18 -4.52
C SER A 192 -2.02 2.82 -6.00
N ALA A 193 -1.62 1.59 -6.26
CA ALA A 193 -1.62 0.97 -7.58
C ALA A 193 -2.75 -0.03 -7.68
N SER A 194 -3.45 -0.01 -8.82
CA SER A 194 -4.53 -0.94 -9.07
C SER A 194 -4.34 -1.71 -10.38
N PHE A 195 -4.97 -2.88 -10.40
CA PHE A 195 -5.16 -3.69 -11.59
C PHE A 195 -6.01 -2.97 -12.66
N ASP A 196 -6.68 -1.85 -12.34
CA ASP A 196 -7.44 -1.04 -13.31
C ASP A 196 -6.58 -0.14 -14.22
N LYS A 197 -5.25 -0.33 -14.19
CA LYS A 197 -4.24 0.39 -15.00
C LYS A 197 -4.12 1.86 -14.62
N SER A 198 -4.44 2.19 -13.38
CA SER A 198 -4.32 3.54 -12.86
C SER A 198 -3.60 3.58 -11.52
N ILE A 199 -3.02 4.74 -11.25
CA ILE A 199 -2.41 5.10 -9.98
C ILE A 199 -3.28 6.19 -9.38
N ARG A 200 -3.61 6.06 -8.11
CA ARG A 200 -4.40 7.06 -7.40
C ARG A 200 -3.67 7.54 -6.16
N ILE A 201 -3.67 8.86 -5.97
CA ILE A 201 -3.13 9.54 -4.79
C ILE A 201 -4.29 9.87 -3.86
N PHE A 202 -4.18 9.46 -2.60
CA PHE A 202 -5.18 9.67 -1.58
C PHE A 202 -4.60 10.47 -0.42
N PRO A 203 -5.27 11.54 0.02
CA PRO A 203 -5.05 12.11 1.33
C PRO A 203 -5.56 11.15 2.40
N VAL A 204 -4.81 10.96 3.50
CA VAL A 204 -5.16 10.00 4.57
C VAL A 204 -6.54 10.29 5.16
N ASP A 205 -6.92 11.56 5.26
CA ASP A 205 -8.19 12.00 5.84
C ASP A 205 -9.39 11.94 4.89
N LYS A 206 -9.20 11.58 3.61
CA LYS A 206 -10.24 11.66 2.58
C LYS A 206 -10.45 10.32 1.89
N SER A 207 -11.70 9.84 1.92
CA SER A 207 -12.14 8.62 1.21
C SER A 207 -11.97 8.66 -0.32
N ARG A 208 -11.75 9.83 -0.92
CA ARG A 208 -11.62 10.00 -2.38
C ARG A 208 -10.22 10.44 -2.74
N SER A 209 -9.75 9.91 -3.86
CA SER A 209 -8.50 10.26 -4.49
C SER A 209 -8.48 11.75 -4.86
N ARG A 210 -7.32 12.35 -4.64
CA ARG A 210 -7.01 13.71 -5.07
C ARG A 210 -6.68 13.73 -6.56
N GLU A 211 -5.83 12.79 -6.99
CA GLU A 211 -5.35 12.68 -8.37
C GLU A 211 -5.39 11.23 -8.86
N VAL A 212 -5.48 11.09 -10.17
CA VAL A 212 -5.42 9.82 -10.89
C VAL A 212 -4.45 9.98 -12.06
N TYR A 213 -3.48 9.07 -12.15
CA TYR A 213 -2.56 8.97 -13.28
C TYR A 213 -2.85 7.71 -14.07
N HIS A 214 -2.92 7.89 -15.39
CA HIS A 214 -3.09 6.82 -16.35
C HIS A 214 -2.40 7.19 -17.65
N THR A 215 -2.07 6.19 -18.47
CA THR A 215 -1.55 6.39 -19.83
C THR A 215 -2.08 5.26 -20.69
N LYS A 216 -2.30 5.51 -21.99
CA LYS A 216 -2.81 4.49 -22.91
C LYS A 216 -1.95 3.21 -22.98
N ARG A 217 -0.63 3.36 -22.85
CA ARG A 217 0.32 2.24 -22.84
C ARG A 217 0.37 1.51 -21.49
N MET A 218 0.02 2.20 -20.41
CA MET A 218 0.04 1.66 -19.05
C MET A 218 -0.92 0.48 -18.91
N GLN A 219 -0.35 -0.68 -18.54
CA GLN A 219 -1.12 -1.88 -18.22
C GLN A 219 -1.31 -1.97 -16.70
N HIS A 220 -1.54 -3.18 -16.18
CA HIS A 220 -1.73 -3.40 -14.75
C HIS A 220 -0.53 -2.82 -13.98
N VAL A 221 -0.81 -2.04 -12.94
CA VAL A 221 0.23 -1.44 -12.10
C VAL A 221 0.41 -2.35 -10.90
N ILE A 222 1.57 -3.00 -10.81
CA ILE A 222 1.83 -4.07 -9.85
C ILE A 222 2.43 -3.50 -8.57
N CYS A 223 3.34 -2.54 -8.69
CA CYS A 223 4.00 -1.91 -7.56
C CYS A 223 4.03 -0.39 -7.70
N VAL A 224 4.05 0.30 -6.56
CA VAL A 224 4.16 1.74 -6.50
C VAL A 224 4.95 2.16 -5.27
N LYS A 225 5.82 3.14 -5.45
CA LYS A 225 6.64 3.67 -4.36
C LYS A 225 6.70 5.19 -4.41
N TRP A 226 6.70 5.81 -3.25
CA TRP A 226 6.94 7.22 -3.09
C TRP A 226 8.45 7.45 -2.96
N THR A 227 8.93 8.47 -3.65
CA THR A 227 10.31 8.92 -3.46
C THR A 227 10.52 9.56 -2.09
N SER A 228 11.71 9.40 -1.52
CA SER A 228 12.03 9.93 -0.18
C SER A 228 11.92 11.47 -0.11
N ASP A 229 12.01 12.17 -1.23
CA ASP A 229 11.83 13.63 -1.30
C ASP A 229 10.36 14.09 -1.29
N SER A 230 9.42 13.13 -1.27
CA SER A 230 7.97 13.32 -1.35
C SER A 230 7.43 13.96 -2.64
N LYS A 231 8.26 14.21 -3.66
CA LYS A 231 7.85 14.93 -4.87
C LYS A 231 7.48 14.03 -6.03
N TYR A 232 8.01 12.81 -6.07
CA TYR A 232 7.76 11.88 -7.15
C TYR A 232 7.20 10.55 -6.68
N ILE A 233 6.56 9.86 -7.62
CA ILE A 233 5.95 8.55 -7.45
C ILE A 233 6.51 7.66 -8.55
N MET A 234 7.07 6.53 -8.17
CA MET A 234 7.54 5.50 -9.08
C MET A 234 6.49 4.40 -9.19
N CYS A 235 6.25 3.90 -10.38
CA CYS A 235 5.36 2.77 -10.60
C CYS A 235 6.00 1.72 -11.50
N GLY A 236 5.84 0.46 -11.12
CA GLY A 236 6.13 -0.68 -11.97
C GLY A 236 4.85 -1.23 -12.59
N SER A 237 4.80 -1.26 -13.92
CA SER A 237 3.69 -1.85 -14.66
C SER A 237 4.09 -3.20 -15.26
N ASP A 238 3.10 -4.04 -15.52
CA ASP A 238 3.22 -5.35 -16.16
C ASP A 238 3.85 -5.29 -17.57
N GLU A 239 3.86 -4.12 -18.21
CA GLU A 239 4.54 -3.90 -19.49
C GLU A 239 6.08 -3.76 -19.38
N MET A 240 6.66 -4.20 -18.26
CA MET A 240 8.10 -4.17 -17.95
C MET A 240 8.71 -2.75 -17.86
N ASN A 241 7.90 -1.70 -17.92
CA ASN A 241 8.35 -0.32 -17.79
C ASN A 241 8.17 0.19 -16.35
N ILE A 242 9.21 0.86 -15.84
CA ILE A 242 9.13 1.69 -14.65
C ILE A 242 8.86 3.13 -15.10
N ARG A 243 7.88 3.80 -14.49
CA ARG A 243 7.60 5.22 -14.76
C ARG A 243 7.68 6.06 -13.52
N LEU A 244 8.10 7.30 -13.70
CA LEU A 244 8.17 8.33 -12.68
C LEU A 244 7.08 9.39 -12.95
N TRP A 245 6.30 9.68 -11.92
CA TRP A 245 5.26 10.71 -11.91
C TRP A 245 5.59 11.76 -10.87
N LYS A 246 5.16 13.00 -11.07
CA LYS A 246 5.14 13.98 -9.97
C LYS A 246 3.98 13.67 -9.05
N ALA A 247 4.15 13.77 -7.74
CA ALA A 247 3.06 13.71 -6.77
C ALA A 247 2.10 14.90 -6.93
N ASN A 248 2.66 16.08 -7.23
CA ASN A 248 1.91 17.27 -7.57
C ASN A 248 2.05 17.57 -9.07
N ALA A 249 1.05 17.23 -9.87
CA ALA A 249 1.11 17.40 -11.32
C ALA A 249 1.38 18.85 -11.76
N SER A 250 0.84 19.85 -11.03
CA SER A 250 1.03 21.27 -11.35
C SER A 250 2.31 21.89 -10.80
N GLU A 251 3.09 21.14 -10.02
CA GLU A 251 4.32 21.67 -9.41
C GLU A 251 5.42 21.81 -10.47
N LYS A 252 6.03 22.99 -10.51
CA LYS A 252 7.16 23.29 -11.40
C LYS A 252 8.41 22.56 -10.91
N LEU A 253 9.24 22.12 -11.86
CA LEU A 253 10.55 21.55 -11.56
C LEU A 253 11.59 22.66 -11.40
N GLY A 254 12.56 22.45 -10.52
CA GLY A 254 13.67 23.38 -10.29
C GLY A 254 13.44 24.37 -9.14
N VAL A 255 14.39 25.29 -8.98
CA VAL A 255 14.38 26.30 -7.92
C VAL A 255 13.43 27.42 -8.30
N LEU A 256 12.42 27.67 -7.47
CA LEU A 256 11.47 28.78 -7.63
C LEU A 256 12.01 30.04 -6.99
N THR A 257 11.78 31.19 -7.64
CA THR A 257 12.04 32.48 -7.02
C THR A 257 11.10 32.72 -5.84
N SER A 258 11.52 33.52 -4.84
CA SER A 258 10.68 33.80 -3.65
C SER A 258 9.31 34.38 -4.02
N ARG A 259 9.25 35.23 -5.08
CA ARG A 259 8.00 35.82 -5.57
C ARG A 259 7.07 34.76 -6.17
N GLU A 260 7.60 33.84 -6.97
CA GLU A 260 6.81 32.74 -7.53
C GLU A 260 6.30 31.76 -6.46
N LYS A 261 7.14 31.47 -5.46
CA LYS A 261 6.75 30.62 -4.33
C LYS A 261 5.61 31.26 -3.53
N ALA A 262 5.72 32.55 -3.21
CA ALA A 262 4.67 33.30 -2.52
C ALA A 262 3.38 33.36 -3.33
N ALA A 263 3.46 33.56 -4.65
CA ALA A 263 2.29 33.54 -5.53
C ALA A 263 1.62 32.15 -5.57
N THR A 264 2.41 31.08 -5.58
CA THR A 264 1.90 29.70 -5.56
C THR A 264 1.19 29.38 -4.24
N ASP A 265 1.80 29.74 -3.11
CA ASP A 265 1.21 29.57 -1.77
C ASP A 265 -0.08 30.39 -1.61
N TYR A 266 -0.09 31.64 -2.06
CA TYR A 266 -1.30 32.47 -2.09
C TYR A 266 -2.43 31.83 -2.90
N ASN A 267 -2.13 31.33 -4.10
CA ASN A 267 -3.10 30.65 -4.95
C ASN A 267 -3.61 29.34 -4.32
N GLN A 268 -2.76 28.60 -3.60
CA GLN A 268 -3.16 27.39 -2.89
C GLN A 268 -4.13 27.72 -1.76
N ARG A 269 -3.82 28.71 -0.91
CA ARG A 269 -4.74 29.18 0.14
C ARG A 269 -6.07 29.68 -0.42
N LEU A 270 -6.04 30.35 -1.57
CA LEU A 270 -7.26 30.82 -2.22
C LEU A 270 -8.13 29.64 -2.71
N LYS A 271 -7.52 28.62 -3.31
CA LYS A 271 -8.22 27.39 -3.72
C LYS A 271 -8.83 26.66 -2.53
N GLU A 272 -8.12 26.59 -1.41
CA GLU A 272 -8.61 25.98 -0.17
C GLU A 272 -9.80 26.77 0.40
N LYS A 273 -9.68 28.11 0.50
CA LYS A 273 -10.75 28.99 0.98
C LYS A 273 -12.03 28.85 0.16
N PHE A 274 -11.91 28.75 -1.17
CA PHE A 274 -13.04 28.68 -2.08
C PHE A 274 -13.36 27.26 -2.59
N GLN A 275 -12.84 26.21 -1.95
CA GLN A 275 -12.98 24.82 -2.40
C GLN A 275 -14.44 24.34 -2.50
N HIS A 276 -15.34 24.94 -1.71
CA HIS A 276 -16.74 24.56 -1.64
C HIS A 276 -17.60 25.23 -2.74
N HIS A 277 -17.08 26.25 -3.42
CA HIS A 277 -17.81 26.94 -4.47
C HIS A 277 -18.12 25.97 -5.64
N PRO A 278 -19.37 25.85 -6.12
CA PRO A 278 -19.77 24.80 -7.06
C PRO A 278 -18.93 24.74 -8.34
N HIS A 279 -18.63 25.90 -8.95
CA HIS A 279 -17.83 25.96 -10.17
C HIS A 279 -16.38 25.54 -9.94
N ILE A 280 -15.76 26.00 -8.84
CA ILE A 280 -14.37 25.67 -8.49
C ILE A 280 -14.27 24.19 -8.16
N LYS A 281 -15.19 23.67 -7.35
CA LYS A 281 -15.28 22.25 -6.99
C LYS A 281 -15.46 21.36 -8.22
N ARG A 282 -16.30 21.76 -9.19
CA ARG A 282 -16.51 21.03 -10.45
C ARG A 282 -15.23 20.97 -11.27
N ILE A 283 -14.56 22.11 -11.46
CA ILE A 283 -13.31 22.20 -12.23
C ILE A 283 -12.21 21.39 -11.55
N SER A 284 -12.04 21.55 -10.24
CA SER A 284 -11.01 20.84 -9.46
C SER A 284 -11.19 19.32 -9.47
N ARG A 285 -12.42 18.83 -9.51
CA ARG A 285 -12.73 17.38 -9.53
C ARG A 285 -12.72 16.77 -10.92
N HIS A 286 -12.81 17.59 -11.97
CA HIS A 286 -12.85 17.10 -13.33
C HIS A 286 -11.48 16.53 -13.73
N ARG A 287 -11.44 15.23 -14.01
CA ARG A 287 -10.26 14.53 -14.54
C ARG A 287 -10.71 13.72 -15.75
N HIS A 288 -9.89 13.73 -16.81
CA HIS A 288 -10.14 12.88 -17.97
C HIS A 288 -9.75 11.44 -17.62
N LEU A 289 -10.71 10.52 -17.71
CA LEU A 289 -10.52 9.11 -17.45
C LEU A 289 -10.66 8.30 -18.76
N PRO A 290 -9.94 7.19 -18.92
CA PRO A 290 -10.15 6.25 -20.02
C PRO A 290 -11.59 5.74 -20.03
N LYS A 291 -12.13 5.48 -21.23
CA LYS A 291 -13.51 5.01 -21.40
C LYS A 291 -13.81 3.72 -20.63
N SER A 292 -12.86 2.80 -20.56
CA SER A 292 -12.99 1.54 -19.81
C SER A 292 -13.23 1.79 -18.32
N ILE A 293 -12.36 2.58 -17.70
CA ILE A 293 -12.44 2.95 -16.28
C ILE A 293 -13.75 3.72 -16.04
N TYR A 294 -14.08 4.68 -16.90
CA TYR A 294 -15.32 5.46 -16.76
C TYR A 294 -16.58 4.59 -16.81
N SER A 295 -16.67 3.64 -17.75
CA SER A 295 -17.82 2.71 -17.88
C SER A 295 -17.97 1.87 -16.60
N GLN A 296 -16.88 1.27 -16.15
CA GLN A 296 -16.89 0.42 -14.97
C GLN A 296 -17.21 1.20 -13.69
N ILE A 297 -16.78 2.45 -13.55
CA ILE A 297 -17.20 3.33 -12.43
C ILE A 297 -18.72 3.52 -12.44
N GLN A 298 -19.33 3.75 -13.61
CA GLN A 298 -20.78 3.91 -13.72
C GLN A 298 -21.51 2.61 -13.37
N GLU A 299 -21.04 1.48 -13.88
CA GLU A 299 -21.59 0.15 -13.54
C GLU A 299 -21.52 -0.11 -12.04
N GLN A 300 -20.36 0.11 -11.41
CA GLN A 300 -20.20 -0.05 -9.97
C GLN A 300 -21.09 0.89 -9.16
N ARG A 301 -21.29 2.14 -9.62
CA ARG A 301 -22.21 3.08 -8.98
C ARG A 301 -23.66 2.56 -9.04
N ILE A 302 -24.10 2.09 -10.21
CA ILE A 302 -25.43 1.51 -10.41
C ILE A 302 -25.62 0.26 -9.53
N MET A 303 -24.62 -0.63 -9.49
CA MET A 303 -24.65 -1.83 -8.64
C MET A 303 -24.72 -1.48 -7.15
N LYS A 304 -23.95 -0.49 -6.69
CA LYS A 304 -23.97 -0.01 -5.29
C LYS A 304 -25.33 0.61 -4.93
N GLU A 305 -25.90 1.42 -5.81
CA GLU A 305 -27.22 2.04 -5.60
C GLU A 305 -28.34 0.99 -5.57
N ALA A 306 -28.30 0.00 -6.48
CA ALA A 306 -29.23 -1.11 -6.50
C ALA A 306 -29.14 -1.96 -5.22
N ARG A 307 -27.93 -2.27 -4.74
CA ARG A 307 -27.71 -2.99 -3.48
C ARG A 307 -28.24 -2.19 -2.27
N ARG A 308 -27.97 -0.88 -2.24
CA ARG A 308 -28.48 0.02 -1.20
C ARG A 308 -30.01 0.09 -1.20
N ARG A 309 -30.64 0.19 -2.37
CA ARG A 309 -32.11 0.15 -2.51
C ARG A 309 -32.69 -1.16 -2.01
N LYS A 310 -32.05 -2.29 -2.34
CA LYS A 310 -32.46 -3.63 -1.86
C LYS A 310 -32.35 -3.74 -0.33
N GLU A 311 -31.27 -3.25 0.27
CA GLU A 311 -31.11 -3.22 1.73
C GLU A 311 -32.18 -2.34 2.40
N LEU A 312 -32.44 -1.15 1.87
CA LEU A 312 -33.46 -0.23 2.40
C LEU A 312 -34.86 -0.83 2.31
N ASN A 313 -35.19 -1.49 1.19
CA ASN A 313 -36.46 -2.20 1.05
C ASN A 313 -36.57 -3.35 2.05
N ARG A 314 -35.48 -4.13 2.24
CA ARG A 314 -35.44 -5.19 3.26
C ARG A 314 -35.68 -4.64 4.66
N ILE A 315 -35.07 -3.51 5.01
CA ILE A 315 -35.29 -2.86 6.31
C ILE A 315 -36.75 -2.44 6.46
N LYS A 316 -37.31 -1.75 5.47
CA LYS A 316 -38.71 -1.27 5.48
C LYS A 316 -39.76 -2.38 5.60
N HIS A 317 -39.51 -3.54 4.97
CA HIS A 317 -40.45 -4.67 4.97
C HIS A 317 -40.13 -5.73 6.04
N SER A 318 -39.11 -5.51 6.87
CA SER A 318 -38.78 -6.38 7.99
C SER A 318 -39.44 -5.88 9.28
N LYS A 319 -39.59 -6.78 10.27
CA LYS A 319 -40.07 -6.36 11.59
C LYS A 319 -39.11 -5.32 12.19
N PRO A 320 -39.60 -4.25 12.82
CA PRO A 320 -38.75 -3.24 13.46
C PRO A 320 -37.71 -3.91 14.38
N GLY A 321 -36.43 -3.62 14.16
CA GLY A 321 -35.31 -4.15 14.96
C GLY A 321 -34.71 -5.49 14.50
N SER A 322 -35.32 -6.19 13.54
CA SER A 322 -34.80 -7.48 13.05
C SER A 322 -33.53 -7.35 12.18
N VAL A 323 -33.40 -6.26 11.42
CA VAL A 323 -32.25 -6.00 10.54
C VAL A 323 -31.42 -4.86 11.13
N ARG A 324 -30.20 -5.17 11.58
CA ARG A 324 -29.26 -4.17 12.13
C ARG A 324 -28.60 -3.39 11.00
N ILE A 325 -28.54 -2.06 11.14
CA ILE A 325 -27.81 -1.19 10.22
C ILE A 325 -26.33 -1.22 10.60
N VAL A 326 -25.53 -1.86 9.78
CA VAL A 326 -24.07 -1.89 9.93
C VAL A 326 -23.47 -0.73 9.13
N SER A 327 -22.64 0.09 9.78
CA SER A 327 -21.89 1.16 9.11
C SER A 327 -21.01 0.58 7.99
N GLU A 328 -20.88 1.27 6.85
CA GLU A 328 -20.05 0.79 5.71
C GLU A 328 -18.61 0.45 6.11
N LYS A 329 -18.04 1.17 7.09
CA LYS A 329 -16.72 0.90 7.66
C LYS A 329 -16.62 -0.50 8.28
N LYS A 330 -17.63 -0.93 9.04
CA LYS A 330 -17.67 -2.24 9.69
C LYS A 330 -18.06 -3.39 8.76
N LYS A 331 -18.76 -3.10 7.64
CA LYS A 331 -19.29 -4.15 6.75
C LYS A 331 -18.22 -5.08 6.18
N HIS A 332 -16.99 -4.59 6.04
CA HIS A 332 -15.90 -5.32 5.37
C HIS A 332 -15.00 -6.09 6.35
N ILE A 333 -15.25 -5.98 7.66
CA ILE A 333 -14.55 -6.76 8.69
C ILE A 333 -15.44 -7.92 9.09
N VAL A 334 -14.90 -9.14 9.01
CA VAL A 334 -15.58 -10.36 9.42
C VAL A 334 -15.32 -10.65 10.90
N ALA A 335 -14.06 -10.61 11.32
CA ALA A 335 -13.67 -10.89 12.70
C ALA A 335 -12.32 -10.27 13.05
N VAL A 336 -12.12 -10.01 14.34
CA VAL A 336 -10.81 -9.64 14.92
C VAL A 336 -10.50 -10.67 16.00
N VAL A 337 -9.35 -11.31 15.86
CA VAL A 337 -8.80 -12.26 16.83
C VAL A 337 -7.68 -11.53 17.58
N LYS A 338 -7.82 -11.50 18.91
CA LYS A 338 -6.88 -10.86 19.82
C LYS A 338 -5.82 -11.83 20.31
#